data_AF-A0A7K0LU86-F1
#
_entry.id   AF-A0A7K0LU86-F1
#
_cell.length_a   1.000
_cell.length_b   1.000
_cell.length_c   1.000
_cell.angle_alpha   90.00
_cell.angle_beta   90.00
_cell.angle_gamma   90.00
#
_symmetry.space_group_name_H-M   'P 1'
#
loop_
_entity.id
_entity.type
_entity.pdbx_description
1 polymer ?
#
loop_
_entity_poly.entity_id
_entity_poly.type
_entity_poly.pdbx_seq_one_letter_code
_entity_poly.pdbx_strand_id
1 'polypeptide(L)'
;MSTVDVMQTSDIHEQAAVPQPKQHGKAGGFLRRTNVLTGTGLGLVLSVVTYAIGSKLVPWGTQNSDYSQVGLNALIGATYVAWVIGFMIGIGAFAGPIRWMLGHDLTHDDAEYMAGKGQGKWKYWKYTTDHKVVGIQYLIMALTLLGFGGFFAMLIRTELGVTWQEVFDPNFYNSLIGTHGIVMIIAMIIVVSGPLGNFI
;
A
#
# COMPACT_ATOMS: atom_id res chain seq x y z
N MET A 1 60.42 -19.51 6.92
CA MET A 1 59.18 -19.90 6.23
C MET A 1 58.32 -20.65 7.23
N SER A 2 57.46 -19.94 7.98
CA SER A 2 56.40 -20.53 8.80
C SER A 2 55.30 -19.49 8.92
N THR A 3 54.28 -19.70 8.10
CA THR A 3 52.90 -19.19 8.14
C THR A 3 52.56 -18.25 9.29
N VAL A 4 52.44 -16.95 8.96
CA VAL A 4 51.68 -15.98 9.75
C VAL A 4 50.20 -16.33 9.55
N ASP A 5 49.55 -16.79 10.61
CA ASP A 5 48.13 -17.13 10.63
C ASP A 5 47.28 -15.90 10.29
N VAL A 6 46.80 -15.87 9.06
CA VAL A 6 45.67 -15.04 8.63
C VAL A 6 44.39 -15.70 9.17
N MET A 7 44.18 -15.62 10.48
CA MET A 7 42.91 -15.99 11.11
C MET A 7 42.47 -14.89 12.09
N GLN A 8 42.40 -13.67 11.56
CA GLN A 8 41.67 -12.57 12.16
C GLN A 8 40.54 -12.16 11.21
N THR A 9 39.62 -13.08 10.98
CA THR A 9 38.37 -12.81 10.27
C THR A 9 37.21 -13.21 11.17
N SER A 10 36.34 -12.24 11.45
CA SER A 10 35.04 -12.37 12.10
C SER A 10 34.98 -12.50 13.63
N ASP A 11 35.67 -11.62 14.35
CA ASP A 11 35.00 -11.02 15.52
C ASP A 11 33.94 -10.06 14.97
N ILE A 12 32.82 -10.63 14.51
CA ILE A 12 31.57 -9.89 14.40
C ILE A 12 31.34 -9.31 15.79
N HIS A 13 31.56 -8.00 15.93
CA HIS A 13 31.29 -7.28 17.16
C HIS A 13 29.87 -7.59 17.60
N GLU A 14 29.70 -8.55 18.51
CA GLU A 14 28.44 -8.77 19.20
C GLU A 14 28.26 -7.53 20.07
N GLN A 15 27.57 -6.56 19.49
CA GLN A 15 27.39 -5.27 20.10
C GLN A 15 26.59 -5.51 21.38
N ALA A 16 27.26 -5.36 22.51
CA ALA A 16 26.68 -5.57 23.82
C ALA A 16 25.34 -4.81 23.90
N ALA A 17 24.28 -5.51 24.28
CA ALA A 17 22.94 -4.94 24.34
C ALA A 17 22.98 -3.67 25.18
N VAL A 18 22.72 -2.53 24.55
CA VAL A 18 22.70 -1.23 25.23
C VAL A 18 21.65 -1.31 26.33
N PRO A 19 21.98 -0.97 27.60
CA PRO A 19 21.00 -0.94 28.68
C PRO A 19 19.85 0.00 28.31
N GLN A 20 18.65 -0.56 28.20
CA GLN A 20 17.47 0.18 27.77
C GLN A 20 16.82 0.90 28.97
N PRO A 21 16.22 2.09 28.76
CA PRO A 21 15.39 2.73 29.79
C PRO A 21 14.19 1.85 30.13
N LYS A 22 13.62 2.01 31.34
CA LYS A 22 12.42 1.28 31.76
C LYS A 22 11.29 1.48 30.74
N GLN A 23 10.92 0.40 30.07
CA GLN A 23 9.84 0.39 29.09
C GLN A 23 8.51 0.26 29.81
N HIS A 24 7.56 1.11 29.45
CA HIS A 24 6.19 1.03 29.92
C HIS A 24 5.31 0.45 28.82
N GLY A 25 4.92 -0.82 28.96
CA GLY A 25 4.03 -1.49 28.00
C GLY A 25 4.31 -2.97 27.82
N LYS A 26 3.27 -3.78 27.57
CA LYS A 26 3.46 -5.18 27.13
C LYS A 26 3.93 -5.19 25.69
N ALA A 27 5.01 -5.93 25.40
CA ALA A 27 5.46 -6.18 24.04
C ALA A 27 4.42 -7.01 23.27
N GLY A 28 4.11 -6.60 22.05
CA GLY A 28 3.14 -7.26 21.19
C GLY A 28 1.71 -6.73 21.29
N GLY A 29 1.11 -6.54 20.12
CA GLY A 29 -0.25 -6.05 19.96
C GLY A 29 -0.73 -6.16 18.51
N PHE A 30 -1.78 -5.41 18.17
CA PHE A 30 -2.39 -5.36 16.83
C PHE A 30 -1.35 -5.21 15.69
N LEU A 31 -0.28 -4.42 15.89
CA LEU A 31 0.82 -4.22 14.92
C LEU A 31 1.56 -5.50 14.52
N ARG A 32 1.66 -6.50 15.42
CA ARG A 32 2.35 -7.76 15.10
C ARG A 32 1.54 -8.61 14.09
N ARG A 33 0.22 -8.40 14.02
CA ARG A 33 -0.69 -9.19 13.17
C ARG A 33 -1.13 -8.47 11.89
N THR A 34 -0.89 -7.15 11.79
CA THR A 34 -1.24 -6.37 10.60
C THR A 34 -0.22 -6.57 9.48
N ASN A 35 -0.70 -7.04 8.33
CA ASN A 35 0.03 -7.21 7.09
C ASN A 35 -0.76 -6.54 5.94
N VAL A 36 -0.16 -6.37 4.76
CA VAL A 36 -0.89 -5.88 3.57
C VAL A 36 -2.13 -6.74 3.27
N LEU A 37 -2.07 -8.05 3.56
CA LEU A 37 -3.19 -8.99 3.41
C LEU A 37 -4.34 -8.77 4.41
N THR A 38 -4.05 -8.35 5.64
CA THR A 38 -5.11 -7.97 6.59
C THR A 38 -5.71 -6.62 6.21
N GLY A 39 -4.90 -5.74 5.62
CA GLY A 39 -5.34 -4.52 4.93
C GLY A 39 -6.38 -4.80 3.87
N THR A 40 -6.05 -5.62 2.87
CA THR A 40 -6.97 -5.94 1.77
C THR A 40 -8.22 -6.66 2.28
N GLY A 41 -8.08 -7.60 3.20
CA GLY A 41 -9.22 -8.30 3.81
C GLY A 41 -10.18 -7.35 4.55
N LEU A 42 -9.66 -6.49 5.42
CA LEU A 42 -10.48 -5.55 6.21
C LEU A 42 -11.11 -4.47 5.31
N GLY A 43 -10.37 -3.97 4.32
CA GLY A 43 -10.89 -3.04 3.31
C GLY A 43 -12.05 -3.64 2.51
N LEU A 44 -11.93 -4.88 2.03
CA LEU A 44 -13.00 -5.57 1.31
C LEU A 44 -14.23 -5.79 2.19
N VAL A 45 -14.04 -6.21 3.44
CA VAL A 45 -15.15 -6.40 4.39
C VAL A 45 -15.88 -5.09 4.64
N LEU A 46 -15.16 -3.99 4.93
CA LEU A 46 -15.77 -2.68 5.19
C LEU A 46 -16.53 -2.15 3.97
N SER A 47 -15.97 -2.35 2.77
CA SER A 47 -16.58 -2.01 1.49
C SER A 47 -17.89 -2.78 1.27
N VAL A 48 -17.87 -4.10 1.44
CA VAL A 48 -19.07 -4.95 1.29
C VAL A 48 -20.14 -4.58 2.31
N VAL A 49 -19.77 -4.31 3.56
CA VAL A 49 -20.71 -3.89 4.60
C VAL A 49 -21.33 -2.53 4.28
N THR A 50 -20.52 -1.56 3.85
CA THR A 50 -21.00 -0.22 3.47
C THR A 50 -21.94 -0.29 2.27
N TYR A 51 -21.60 -1.10 1.26
CA TYR A 51 -22.46 -1.33 0.11
C TYR A 51 -23.75 -2.06 0.49
N ALA A 52 -23.69 -3.09 1.34
CA ALA A 52 -24.86 -3.84 1.78
C ALA A 52 -25.84 -2.99 2.62
N ILE A 53 -25.33 -2.09 3.46
CA ILE A 53 -26.15 -1.16 4.24
C ILE A 53 -26.66 -0.03 3.36
N GLY A 54 -25.78 0.59 2.58
CA GLY A 54 -26.13 1.76 1.76
C GLY A 54 -27.09 1.43 0.61
N SER A 55 -27.02 0.23 0.05
CA SER A 55 -27.98 -0.26 -0.97
C SER A 55 -29.41 -0.44 -0.44
N LYS A 56 -29.59 -0.50 0.90
CA LYS A 56 -30.92 -0.54 1.55
C LYS A 56 -31.45 0.86 1.87
N LEU A 57 -30.58 1.85 2.00
CA LEU A 57 -30.91 3.22 2.38
C LEU A 57 -31.08 4.15 1.18
N VAL A 58 -30.44 3.84 0.05
CA VAL A 58 -30.50 4.64 -1.18
C VAL A 58 -31.64 4.15 -2.06
N PRO A 59 -32.63 5.00 -2.40
CA PRO A 59 -33.64 4.67 -3.39
C PRO A 59 -33.00 4.45 -4.77
N TRP A 60 -33.25 3.29 -5.35
CA TRP A 60 -32.84 2.96 -6.71
C TRP A 60 -33.65 3.82 -7.70
N GLY A 61 -32.98 4.69 -8.46
CA GLY A 61 -33.63 5.48 -9.52
C GLY A 61 -33.74 7.00 -9.29
N THR A 62 -33.22 7.54 -8.18
CA THR A 62 -33.13 9.01 -8.01
C THR A 62 -32.09 9.58 -8.98
N GLN A 63 -32.57 10.19 -10.07
CA GLN A 63 -31.74 10.92 -11.03
C GLN A 63 -31.95 12.43 -10.89
N ASN A 64 -30.86 13.18 -10.95
CA ASN A 64 -30.91 14.64 -11.02
C ASN A 64 -31.35 15.11 -12.42
N SER A 65 -31.60 16.41 -12.55
CA SER A 65 -31.90 17.12 -13.79
C SER A 65 -30.88 16.87 -14.93
N ASP A 66 -29.68 16.40 -14.58
CA ASP A 66 -28.59 16.07 -15.51
C ASP A 66 -28.47 14.55 -15.81
N TYR A 67 -29.50 13.76 -15.51
CA TYR A 67 -29.52 12.29 -15.69
C TYR A 67 -28.39 11.55 -14.92
N SER A 68 -27.86 12.17 -13.86
CA SER A 68 -26.89 11.51 -12.98
C SER A 68 -27.60 10.80 -11.84
N GLN A 69 -27.30 9.51 -11.66
CA GLN A 69 -27.79 8.72 -10.53
C GLN A 69 -27.05 9.11 -9.25
N VAL A 70 -27.39 10.26 -8.67
CA VAL A 70 -26.72 10.79 -7.47
C VAL A 70 -26.76 9.83 -6.29
N GLY A 71 -27.85 9.08 -6.12
CA GLY A 71 -27.95 8.06 -5.08
C GLY A 71 -26.92 6.93 -5.26
N LEU A 72 -26.85 6.37 -6.47
CA LEU A 72 -25.91 5.28 -6.77
C LEU A 72 -24.46 5.77 -6.77
N ASN A 73 -24.19 6.94 -7.38
CA ASN A 73 -22.85 7.53 -7.43
C ASN A 73 -22.33 7.87 -6.03
N ALA A 74 -23.18 8.39 -5.14
CA ALA A 74 -22.82 8.65 -3.75
C ALA A 74 -22.55 7.36 -2.97
N LEU A 75 -23.35 6.30 -3.20
CA LEU A 75 -23.13 4.99 -2.58
C LEU A 75 -21.81 4.35 -3.04
N ILE A 76 -21.55 4.38 -4.35
CA ILE A 76 -20.31 3.88 -4.93
C ILE A 76 -19.11 4.66 -4.38
N GLY A 77 -19.22 6.00 -4.32
CA GLY A 77 -18.22 6.86 -3.70
C GLY A 77 -17.97 6.53 -2.23
N ALA A 78 -19.03 6.37 -1.44
CA ALA A 78 -18.93 5.99 -0.03
C ALA A 78 -18.28 4.60 0.15
N THR A 79 -18.56 3.68 -0.75
CA THR A 79 -17.96 2.33 -0.76
C THR A 79 -16.46 2.38 -1.05
N TYR A 80 -16.02 3.23 -1.99
CA TYR A 80 -14.59 3.44 -2.24
C TYR A 80 -13.88 4.10 -1.05
N VAL A 81 -14.50 5.08 -0.41
CA VAL A 81 -13.96 5.70 0.82
C VAL A 81 -13.85 4.68 1.95
N ALA A 82 -14.89 3.86 2.15
CA ALA A 82 -14.89 2.79 3.14
C ALA A 82 -13.77 1.77 2.87
N TRP A 83 -13.56 1.39 1.60
CA TRP A 83 -12.46 0.52 1.22
C TRP A 83 -11.09 1.10 1.59
N VAL A 84 -10.85 2.38 1.28
CA VAL A 84 -9.58 3.06 1.60
C VAL A 84 -9.34 3.14 3.11
N ILE A 85 -10.36 3.52 3.88
CA ILE A 85 -10.26 3.62 5.35
C ILE A 85 -10.01 2.23 5.96
N GLY A 86 -10.77 1.22 5.54
CA GLY A 86 -10.60 -0.15 6.02
C GLY A 86 -9.21 -0.72 5.68
N PHE A 87 -8.69 -0.42 4.50
CA PHE A 87 -7.35 -0.81 4.09
C PHE A 87 -6.26 -0.13 4.93
N MET A 88 -6.37 1.17 5.18
CA MET A 88 -5.44 1.92 6.02
C MET A 88 -5.43 1.43 7.48
N ILE A 89 -6.59 1.09 8.03
CA ILE A 89 -6.68 0.46 9.35
C ILE A 89 -6.06 -0.94 9.35
N GLY A 90 -6.34 -1.76 8.33
CA GLY A 90 -5.87 -3.14 8.27
C GLY A 90 -4.37 -3.30 7.97
N ILE A 91 -3.71 -2.32 7.34
CA ILE A 91 -2.24 -2.24 7.24
C ILE A 91 -1.61 -1.81 8.58
N GLY A 92 -2.39 -1.19 9.47
CA GLY A 92 -1.92 -0.69 10.76
C GLY A 92 -1.35 0.72 10.69
N ALA A 93 -1.61 1.48 9.62
CA ALA A 93 -1.12 2.86 9.46
C ALA A 93 -1.62 3.79 10.59
N PHE A 94 -2.83 3.54 11.10
CA PHE A 94 -3.41 4.29 12.22
C PHE A 94 -2.96 3.80 13.60
N ALA A 95 -2.24 2.68 13.69
CA ALA A 95 -1.88 2.11 14.98
C ALA A 95 -0.86 2.98 15.74
N GLY A 96 0.01 3.70 15.03
CA GLY A 96 0.93 4.69 15.61
C GLY A 96 0.19 5.87 16.25
N PRO A 97 -0.62 6.65 15.49
CA PRO A 97 -1.42 7.75 16.04
C PRO A 97 -2.35 7.33 17.18
N ILE A 98 -3.03 6.18 17.07
CA ILE A 98 -3.95 5.70 18.13
C ILE A 98 -3.16 5.38 19.41
N ARG A 99 -1.98 4.76 19.30
CA ARG A 99 -1.12 4.45 20.46
C ARG A 99 -0.58 5.71 21.12
N TRP A 100 -0.23 6.73 20.33
CA TRP A 100 0.14 8.06 20.83
C TRP A 100 -1.01 8.76 21.55
N MET A 101 -2.24 8.71 21.00
CA MET A 101 -3.43 9.23 21.67
C MET A 101 -3.74 8.52 23.01
N LEU A 102 -3.41 7.24 23.11
CA LEU A 102 -3.56 6.43 24.32
C LEU A 102 -2.39 6.59 25.31
N GLY A 103 -1.38 7.43 24.99
CA GLY A 103 -0.24 7.71 25.86
C GLY A 103 0.73 6.54 26.06
N HIS A 104 0.75 5.57 25.13
CA HIS A 104 1.57 4.37 25.26
C HIS A 104 2.82 4.46 24.40
N ASP A 105 4.00 4.43 25.02
CA ASP A 105 5.28 4.49 24.29
C ASP A 105 5.56 3.19 23.52
N LEU A 106 6.41 3.28 22.51
CA LEU A 106 6.85 2.14 21.72
C LEU A 106 7.92 1.34 22.48
N THR A 107 7.61 0.11 22.86
CA THR A 107 8.55 -0.83 23.49
C THR A 107 9.69 -1.14 22.52
N HIS A 108 10.93 -1.31 22.99
CA HIS A 108 12.09 -1.59 22.13
C HIS A 108 11.89 -2.86 21.30
N ASP A 109 11.34 -3.92 21.90
CA ASP A 109 11.02 -5.18 21.20
C ASP A 109 9.99 -4.99 20.07
N ASP A 110 9.08 -4.01 20.21
CA ASP A 110 8.13 -3.63 19.16
C ASP A 110 8.81 -2.79 18.07
N ALA A 111 9.75 -1.91 18.45
CA ALA A 111 10.55 -1.12 17.52
C ALA A 111 11.48 -2.00 16.67
N GLU A 112 12.17 -2.96 17.29
CA GLU A 112 13.00 -3.95 16.60
C GLU A 112 12.16 -4.85 15.68
N TYR A 113 10.96 -5.22 16.11
CA TYR A 113 10.02 -5.97 15.28
C TYR A 113 9.56 -5.13 14.06
N MET A 114 9.25 -3.84 14.23
CA MET A 114 8.91 -2.95 13.10
C MET A 114 10.09 -2.62 12.19
N ALA A 115 11.32 -2.66 12.72
CA ALA A 115 12.55 -2.60 11.92
C ALA A 115 12.79 -3.93 11.15
N GLY A 116 11.97 -4.95 11.39
CA GLY A 116 11.98 -6.21 10.66
C GLY A 116 13.05 -7.22 11.11
N LYS A 117 13.57 -7.07 12.34
CA LYS A 117 14.48 -8.04 12.95
C LYS A 117 13.74 -9.38 13.13
N GLY A 118 14.28 -10.46 12.57
CA GLY A 118 13.71 -11.81 12.66
C GLY A 118 12.51 -12.13 11.74
N GLN A 119 12.13 -11.24 10.82
CA GLN A 119 10.94 -11.42 9.96
C GLN A 119 11.22 -11.98 8.55
N GLY A 120 12.49 -12.18 8.17
CA GLY A 120 12.87 -12.71 6.87
C GLY A 120 12.17 -12.01 5.69
N LYS A 121 11.61 -12.78 4.76
CA LYS A 121 10.90 -12.25 3.57
C LYS A 121 9.54 -11.61 3.88
N TRP A 122 8.96 -11.86 5.05
CA TRP A 122 7.67 -11.27 5.44
C TRP A 122 7.78 -9.78 5.77
N LYS A 123 8.99 -9.26 6.00
CA LYS A 123 9.26 -7.83 6.21
C LYS A 123 8.77 -6.95 5.05
N TYR A 124 8.81 -7.45 3.81
CA TYR A 124 8.36 -6.73 2.62
C TYR A 124 6.84 -6.60 2.48
N TRP A 125 6.07 -7.40 3.22
CA TRP A 125 4.60 -7.43 3.15
C TRP A 125 3.93 -6.74 4.34
N LYS A 126 4.73 -6.01 5.13
CA LYS A 126 4.31 -5.31 6.35
C LYS A 126 4.79 -3.88 6.32
N TYR A 127 4.16 -3.05 7.14
CA TYR A 127 4.64 -1.72 7.43
C TYR A 127 5.92 -1.82 8.25
N THR A 128 7.04 -1.36 7.69
CA THR A 128 8.38 -1.44 8.27
C THR A 128 8.99 -0.06 8.34
N THR A 129 9.75 0.21 9.39
CA THR A 129 10.42 1.52 9.59
C THR A 129 11.78 1.61 8.88
N ASP A 130 12.27 0.50 8.34
CA ASP A 130 13.51 0.41 7.57
C ASP A 130 13.36 1.03 6.17
N HIS A 131 14.11 2.11 5.91
CA HIS A 131 14.11 2.85 4.64
C HIS A 131 14.55 2.00 3.44
N LYS A 132 15.48 1.05 3.61
CA LYS A 132 15.90 0.16 2.51
C LYS A 132 14.77 -0.77 2.09
N VAL A 133 13.99 -1.26 3.04
CA VAL A 133 12.85 -2.13 2.71
C VAL A 133 11.70 -1.36 2.10
N VAL A 134 11.40 -0.17 2.62
CA VAL A 134 10.40 0.70 2.03
C VAL A 134 10.81 1.12 0.59
N GLY A 135 12.11 1.33 0.33
CA GLY A 135 12.63 1.57 -1.02
C GLY A 135 12.36 0.41 -1.99
N ILE A 136 12.56 -0.84 -1.56
CA ILE A 136 12.25 -2.04 -2.38
C ILE A 136 10.75 -2.12 -2.66
N GLN A 137 9.90 -1.83 -1.66
CA GLN A 137 8.45 -1.82 -1.83
C GLN A 137 8.03 -0.79 -2.88
N TYR A 138 8.56 0.44 -2.82
CA TYR A 138 8.29 1.46 -3.83
C TYR A 138 8.75 1.04 -5.23
N LEU A 139 9.91 0.40 -5.36
CA LEU A 139 10.41 -0.06 -6.66
C LEU A 139 9.47 -1.08 -7.32
N ILE A 140 9.05 -2.09 -6.56
CA ILE A 140 8.15 -3.14 -7.07
C ILE A 140 6.79 -2.53 -7.45
N MET A 141 6.25 -1.65 -6.60
CA MET A 141 4.97 -0.98 -6.88
C MET A 141 5.05 -0.08 -8.11
N ALA A 142 6.14 0.66 -8.27
CA ALA A 142 6.33 1.57 -9.39
C ALA A 142 6.50 0.81 -10.72
N LEU A 143 7.24 -0.29 -10.73
CA LEU A 143 7.35 -1.19 -11.89
C LEU A 143 6.00 -1.82 -12.26
N THR A 144 5.22 -2.20 -11.26
CA THR A 144 3.87 -2.76 -11.48
C THR A 144 2.94 -1.71 -12.10
N LEU A 145 2.95 -0.48 -11.59
CA LEU A 145 2.16 0.64 -12.14
C LEU A 145 2.61 1.02 -13.55
N LEU A 146 3.91 1.02 -13.84
CA LEU A 146 4.44 1.24 -15.18
C LEU A 146 3.97 0.13 -16.15
N GLY A 147 3.95 -1.12 -15.69
CA GLY A 147 3.39 -2.25 -16.44
C GLY A 147 1.91 -2.07 -16.77
N PHE A 148 1.09 -1.66 -15.80
CA PHE A 148 -0.33 -1.37 -16.03
C PHE A 148 -0.54 -0.16 -16.95
N GLY A 149 0.21 0.91 -16.75
CA GLY A 149 0.18 2.07 -17.65
C GLY A 149 0.52 1.68 -19.09
N GLY A 150 1.58 0.87 -19.28
CA GLY A 150 2.00 0.37 -20.58
C GLY A 150 0.97 -0.58 -21.20
N PHE A 151 0.32 -1.42 -20.37
CA PHE A 151 -0.78 -2.26 -20.82
C PHE A 151 -1.95 -1.44 -21.36
N PHE A 152 -2.37 -0.37 -20.67
CA PHE A 152 -3.41 0.53 -21.20
C PHE A 152 -2.99 1.21 -22.51
N ALA A 153 -1.70 1.54 -22.67
CA ALA A 153 -1.18 2.07 -23.93
C ALA A 153 -1.33 1.07 -25.09
N MET A 154 -1.13 -0.22 -24.83
CA MET A 154 -1.30 -1.27 -25.83
C MET A 154 -2.78 -1.46 -26.22
N LEU A 155 -3.72 -1.28 -25.28
CA LEU A 155 -5.15 -1.30 -25.59
C LEU A 155 -5.55 -0.13 -26.51
N ILE A 156 -5.08 1.08 -26.23
CA ILE A 156 -5.29 2.26 -27.10
C ILE A 156 -4.70 2.00 -28.49
N ARG A 157 -3.53 1.37 -28.56
CA ARG A 157 -2.88 1.03 -29.82
C ARG A 157 -3.63 -0.05 -30.61
N THR A 158 -4.37 -0.93 -29.93
CA THR A 158 -5.19 -1.96 -30.59
C THR A 158 -6.37 -1.33 -31.34
N GLU A 159 -7.01 -0.31 -30.78
CA GLU A 159 -8.05 0.47 -31.48
C GLU A 159 -7.49 1.13 -32.74
N LEU A 160 -6.32 1.78 -32.64
CA LEU A 160 -5.66 2.42 -33.79
C LEU A 160 -5.14 1.44 -34.84
N GLY A 161 -5.06 0.15 -34.52
CA GLY A 161 -4.58 -0.89 -35.43
C GLY A 161 -5.59 -1.28 -36.52
N VAL A 162 -6.87 -0.96 -36.33
CA VAL A 162 -7.95 -1.37 -37.24
C VAL A 162 -8.85 -0.16 -37.53
N THR A 163 -8.85 0.32 -38.78
CA THR A 163 -9.47 1.62 -39.13
C THR A 163 -10.99 1.58 -39.32
N TRP A 164 -11.59 0.38 -39.33
CA TRP A 164 -12.99 0.16 -39.76
C TRP A 164 -13.81 -0.71 -38.80
N GLN A 165 -13.24 -1.09 -37.67
CA GLN A 165 -13.91 -1.88 -36.63
C GLN A 165 -13.74 -1.12 -35.31
N GLU A 166 -14.84 -0.73 -34.66
CA GLU A 166 -14.81 -0.24 -33.28
C GLU A 166 -14.51 -1.45 -32.38
N VAL A 167 -13.29 -1.52 -31.84
CA VAL A 167 -12.94 -2.56 -30.84
C VAL A 167 -13.48 -2.15 -29.48
N PHE A 168 -13.59 -0.83 -29.23
CA PHE A 168 -14.09 -0.25 -27.99
C PHE A 168 -15.17 0.82 -28.23
N ASP A 169 -16.13 0.92 -27.29
CA ASP A 169 -17.11 2.02 -27.28
C ASP A 169 -16.42 3.38 -27.12
N PRO A 170 -16.86 4.45 -27.82
CA PRO A 170 -16.24 5.77 -27.73
C PRO A 170 -16.14 6.33 -26.30
N ASN A 171 -17.10 6.05 -25.42
CA ASN A 171 -17.03 6.50 -24.02
C ASN A 171 -15.97 5.73 -23.23
N PHE A 172 -15.83 4.44 -23.52
CA PHE A 172 -14.81 3.60 -22.90
C PHE A 172 -13.41 4.00 -23.38
N TYR A 173 -13.23 4.28 -24.66
CA TYR A 173 -11.95 4.76 -25.21
C TYR A 173 -11.49 6.08 -24.58
N ASN A 174 -12.40 7.05 -24.45
CA ASN A 174 -12.11 8.33 -23.77
C ASN A 174 -11.69 8.11 -22.31
N SER A 175 -12.36 7.19 -21.61
CA SER A 175 -12.02 6.82 -20.23
C SER A 175 -10.67 6.09 -20.14
N LEU A 176 -10.34 5.24 -21.12
CA LEU A 176 -9.05 4.53 -21.21
C LEU A 176 -7.88 5.49 -21.39
N ILE A 177 -7.97 6.46 -22.31
CA ILE A 177 -6.93 7.47 -22.51
C ILE A 177 -6.70 8.27 -21.22
N GLY A 178 -7.78 8.74 -20.59
CA GLY A 178 -7.69 9.48 -19.33
C GLY A 178 -7.04 8.65 -18.22
N THR A 179 -7.44 7.39 -18.09
CA THR A 179 -6.89 6.47 -17.08
C THR A 179 -5.42 6.12 -17.35
N HIS A 180 -5.03 5.92 -18.60
CA HIS A 180 -3.63 5.73 -18.98
C HIS A 180 -2.76 6.93 -18.57
N GLY A 181 -3.22 8.15 -18.87
CA GLY A 181 -2.50 9.38 -18.56
C GLY A 181 -2.28 9.60 -17.06
N ILE A 182 -3.34 9.48 -16.25
CA ILE A 182 -3.23 9.66 -14.79
C ILE A 182 -2.32 8.59 -14.15
N VAL A 183 -2.44 7.33 -14.60
CA VAL A 183 -1.60 6.22 -14.09
C VAL A 183 -0.14 6.46 -14.44
N MET A 184 0.18 6.90 -15.66
CA MET A 184 1.57 7.16 -16.06
C MET A 184 2.19 8.34 -15.32
N ILE A 185 1.45 9.43 -15.12
CA ILE A 185 1.94 10.59 -14.37
C ILE A 185 2.29 10.17 -12.92
N ILE A 186 1.37 9.47 -12.25
CA ILE A 186 1.58 9.02 -10.88
C ILE A 186 2.73 7.99 -10.81
N ALA A 187 2.76 7.02 -11.73
CA ALA A 187 3.81 6.01 -11.76
C ALA A 187 5.20 6.64 -11.91
N MET A 188 5.38 7.57 -12.86
CA MET A 188 6.67 8.21 -13.10
C MET A 188 7.15 9.04 -11.91
N ILE A 189 6.24 9.77 -11.24
CA ILE A 189 6.58 10.51 -10.01
C ILE A 189 7.10 9.54 -8.94
N ILE A 190 6.43 8.39 -8.76
CA ILE A 190 6.82 7.40 -7.75
C ILE A 190 8.14 6.70 -8.12
N VAL A 191 8.35 6.34 -9.39
CA VAL A 191 9.61 5.71 -9.87
C VAL A 191 10.82 6.59 -9.53
N VAL A 192 10.70 7.90 -9.76
CA VAL A 192 11.81 8.83 -9.57
C VAL A 192 12.03 9.15 -8.09
N SER A 193 10.96 9.41 -7.34
CA SER A 193 11.08 9.87 -5.95
C SER A 193 11.20 8.74 -4.91
N GLY A 194 10.46 7.65 -5.07
CA GLY A 194 10.28 6.63 -4.04
C GLY A 194 11.50 5.73 -3.81
N PRO A 195 11.93 4.95 -4.82
CA PRO A 195 13.10 4.09 -4.71
C PRO A 195 14.38 4.89 -4.42
N LEU A 196 14.70 5.85 -5.29
CA LEU A 196 15.98 6.57 -5.20
C LEU A 196 16.08 7.38 -3.91
N GLY A 197 15.02 8.10 -3.52
CA GLY A 197 15.05 8.94 -2.31
C GLY A 197 15.07 8.17 -0.99
N ASN A 198 14.82 6.86 -1.00
CA ASN A 198 14.68 6.06 0.22
C ASN A 198 15.76 4.98 0.37
N PHE A 199 16.54 4.70 -0.68
CA PHE A 199 17.68 3.78 -0.63
C PHE A 199 19.02 4.43 -0.32
N ILE A 200 19.18 5.72 -0.65
CA ILE A 200 20.40 6.50 -0.42
C ILE A 200 20.38 7.17 0.96
#